data_AF-A0A0R1MJE1-F1
#
_entry.id   AF-A0A0R1MJE1-F1
#
_cell.length_a   1.000
_cell.length_b   1.000
_cell.length_c   1.000
_cell.angle_alpha   90.00
_cell.angle_beta   90.00
_cell.angle_gamma   90.00
#
_symmetry.space_group_name_H-M   'P 1'
#
loop_
_entity.id
_entity.type
_entity.pdbx_description
1 polymer ?
#
loop_
_entity_poly.entity_id
_entity_poly.type
_entity_poly.pdbx_seq_one_letter_code
_entity_poly.pdbx_strand_id
1 'polypeptide(L)'
;MKKNYFTRNEALNEIKKVLENGYTGAYADLEDVVFCNENYISYKVDAENPILEYGVFDAMERIKQYELENYGVIDTDFSDPVRVANSLWHIIGYNVIQDLETLSEFWNDDATIDKNREVIAEIEGLLD
;
A
#
# COMPACT_ATOMS: atom_id res chain seq x y z
N MET A 1 -10.49 -16.91 -9.67
CA MET A 1 -10.93 -15.51 -9.55
C MET A 1 -9.86 -14.62 -10.14
N LYS A 2 -10.24 -13.58 -10.88
CA LYS A 2 -9.29 -12.55 -11.33
C LYS A 2 -8.86 -11.73 -10.10
N LYS A 3 -7.55 -11.52 -9.93
CA LYS A 3 -7.04 -10.63 -8.88
C LYS A 3 -7.37 -9.19 -9.27
N ASN A 4 -7.96 -8.42 -8.35
CA ASN A 4 -8.16 -6.99 -8.52
C ASN A 4 -6.95 -6.27 -7.93
N TYR A 5 -6.13 -5.70 -8.80
CA TYR A 5 -4.92 -4.98 -8.42
C TYR A 5 -5.23 -3.55 -8.02
N PHE A 6 -4.35 -2.94 -7.21
CA PHE A 6 -4.37 -1.51 -6.90
C PHE A 6 -5.69 -1.07 -6.23
N THR A 7 -6.23 -1.90 -5.34
CA THR A 7 -7.47 -1.58 -4.62
C THR A 7 -7.21 -1.30 -3.15
N ARG A 8 -8.06 -0.48 -2.54
CA ARG A 8 -8.09 -0.27 -1.09
C ARG A 8 -8.22 -1.59 -0.34
N ASN A 9 -9.14 -2.46 -0.76
CA ASN A 9 -9.38 -3.73 -0.09
C ASN A 9 -8.18 -4.67 -0.18
N GLU A 10 -7.42 -4.64 -1.28
CA GLU A 10 -6.18 -5.39 -1.39
C GLU A 10 -5.15 -4.90 -0.36
N ALA A 11 -4.94 -3.59 -0.26
CA ALA A 11 -4.00 -3.00 0.69
C ALA A 11 -4.39 -3.28 2.15
N LEU A 12 -5.68 -3.14 2.49
CA LEU A 12 -6.24 -3.50 3.80
C LEU A 12 -5.94 -4.97 4.15
N ASN A 13 -6.11 -5.89 3.20
CA ASN A 13 -5.84 -7.31 3.44
C ASN A 13 -4.34 -7.61 3.63
N GLU A 14 -3.43 -6.95 2.91
CA GLU A 14 -1.98 -7.14 3.12
C GLU A 14 -1.53 -6.58 4.48
N ILE A 15 -2.06 -5.42 4.90
CA ILE A 15 -1.83 -4.90 6.26
C ILE A 15 -2.31 -5.92 7.30
N LYS A 16 -3.57 -6.36 7.18
CA LYS A 16 -4.16 -7.35 8.10
C LYS A 16 -3.30 -8.61 8.21
N LYS A 17 -2.86 -9.16 7.09
CA LYS A 17 -2.00 -10.37 7.04
C LYS A 17 -0.67 -10.17 7.78
N VAL A 18 -0.02 -9.02 7.64
CA VAL A 18 1.23 -8.72 8.39
C VAL A 18 0.96 -8.66 9.89
N LEU A 19 -0.13 -8.03 10.31
CA LEU A 19 -0.53 -7.94 11.72
C LEU A 19 -0.91 -9.31 12.31
N GLU A 20 -1.67 -10.13 11.56
CA GLU A 20 -2.04 -11.50 11.94
C GLU A 20 -0.83 -12.42 12.09
N ASN A 21 0.23 -12.19 11.31
CA ASN A 21 1.50 -12.91 11.41
C ASN A 21 2.36 -12.46 12.61
N GLY A 22 1.84 -11.59 13.48
CA GLY A 22 2.50 -11.20 14.73
C GLY A 22 3.56 -10.12 14.54
N TYR A 23 3.28 -9.10 13.71
CA TYR A 23 4.13 -7.93 13.60
C TYR A 23 4.43 -7.30 14.96
N THR A 24 5.71 -7.00 15.22
CA THR A 24 6.25 -6.49 16.50
C THR A 24 7.15 -5.26 16.32
N GLY A 25 7.21 -4.69 15.11
CA GLY A 25 7.95 -3.45 14.85
C GLY A 25 7.14 -2.21 15.21
N ALA A 26 7.72 -1.03 14.97
CA ALA A 26 7.03 0.25 15.15
C ALA A 26 5.93 0.43 14.10
N TYR A 27 4.75 0.92 14.48
CA TYR A 27 3.68 1.17 13.49
C TYR A 27 4.10 2.19 12.42
N ALA A 28 5.00 3.12 12.75
CA ALA A 28 5.60 4.03 11.78
C ALA A 28 6.36 3.32 10.64
N ASP A 29 6.87 2.11 10.87
CA ASP A 29 7.60 1.31 9.87
C ASP A 29 6.69 0.33 9.13
N LEU A 30 5.39 0.25 9.47
CA LEU A 30 4.47 -0.73 8.92
C LEU A 30 4.30 -0.56 7.40
N GLU A 31 4.29 0.69 6.93
CA GLU A 31 4.22 0.99 5.49
C GLU A 31 5.39 0.35 4.74
N ASP A 32 6.62 0.56 5.21
CA ASP A 32 7.81 0.01 4.57
C ASP A 32 7.81 -1.52 4.56
N VAL A 33 7.29 -2.12 5.63
CA VAL A 33 7.18 -3.57 5.78
C VAL A 33 6.16 -4.15 4.80
N VAL A 34 5.02 -3.49 4.61
CA VAL A 34 3.91 -4.02 3.79
C VAL A 34 4.08 -3.63 2.31
N PHE A 35 4.56 -2.43 2.03
CA PHE A 35 4.45 -1.81 0.69
C PHE A 35 5.79 -1.46 0.03
N CYS A 36 6.91 -1.38 0.78
CA CYS A 36 8.23 -1.05 0.20
C CYS A 36 9.18 -2.25 0.04
N ASN A 37 9.08 -3.26 0.91
CA ASN A 37 10.08 -4.34 0.96
C ASN A 37 9.83 -5.51 -0.02
N GLU A 38 8.65 -5.62 -0.62
CA GLU A 38 8.33 -6.69 -1.55
C GLU A 38 7.87 -6.13 -2.90
N ASN A 39 8.52 -6.61 -3.97
CA ASN A 39 8.21 -6.30 -5.36
C ASN A 39 6.79 -6.79 -5.70
N TYR A 40 5.78 -6.01 -5.30
CA TYR A 40 4.34 -6.23 -5.50
C TYR A 40 4.06 -6.87 -6.86
N ILE A 41 4.72 -6.34 -7.89
CA ILE A 41 4.89 -7.02 -9.17
C ILE A 41 6.39 -7.05 -9.51
N SER A 42 6.90 -8.24 -9.82
CA SER A 42 8.32 -8.47 -10.15
C SER A 42 8.60 -8.60 -11.65
N TYR A 43 7.59 -8.93 -12.46
CA TYR A 43 7.77 -9.18 -13.90
C TYR A 43 6.92 -8.22 -14.74
N LYS A 44 7.52 -7.72 -15.82
CA LYS A 44 6.87 -6.78 -16.75
C LYS A 44 5.53 -7.30 -17.29
N VAL A 45 5.46 -8.57 -17.68
CA VAL A 45 4.24 -9.19 -18.22
C VAL A 45 3.08 -9.18 -17.21
N ASP A 46 3.41 -9.19 -15.93
CA ASP A 46 2.43 -9.17 -14.85
C ASP A 46 2.01 -7.74 -14.47
N ALA A 47 2.75 -6.71 -14.90
CA ALA A 47 2.47 -5.30 -14.58
C ALA A 47 1.59 -4.59 -15.62
N GLU A 48 1.75 -4.92 -16.91
CA GLU A 48 1.09 -4.19 -18.01
C GLU A 48 -0.46 -4.28 -17.93
N ASN A 49 -1.01 -5.47 -17.72
CA ASN A 49 -2.47 -5.67 -17.66
C ASN A 49 -3.11 -4.96 -16.46
N PRO A 50 -2.59 -5.09 -15.22
CA PRO A 50 -3.10 -4.33 -14.08
C PRO A 50 -3.11 -2.81 -14.30
N ILE A 51 -2.05 -2.25 -14.89
CA ILE A 51 -1.97 -0.81 -15.16
C ILE A 51 -2.99 -0.39 -16.22
N LEU A 52 -3.16 -1.20 -17.28
CA LEU A 52 -4.18 -0.96 -18.30
C LEU A 52 -5.60 -0.97 -17.70
N GLU A 53 -5.87 -1.88 -16.77
CA GLU A 53 -7.16 -1.98 -16.09
C GLU A 53 -7.41 -0.84 -15.11
N TYR A 54 -6.36 -0.35 -14.44
CA TYR A 54 -6.43 0.84 -13.59
C TYR A 54 -6.66 2.12 -14.41
N GLY A 55 -6.06 2.21 -15.59
CA GLY A 55 -5.99 3.40 -16.42
C GLY A 55 -4.58 3.96 -16.44
N VAL A 56 -3.91 3.86 -17.60
CA VAL A 56 -2.49 4.23 -17.75
C VAL A 56 -2.24 5.69 -17.35
N PHE A 57 -3.07 6.61 -17.86
CA PHE A 57 -2.90 8.03 -17.56
C PHE A 57 -3.30 8.37 -16.12
N ASP A 58 -4.32 7.71 -15.58
CA ASP A 58 -4.75 7.89 -14.20
C ASP A 58 -3.65 7.45 -13.22
N ALA A 59 -2.99 6.31 -13.51
CA ALA A 59 -1.84 5.84 -12.74
C ALA A 59 -0.68 6.85 -12.78
N MET A 60 -0.35 7.35 -13.98
CA MET A 60 0.73 8.32 -14.15
C MET A 60 0.44 9.64 -13.43
N GLU A 61 -0.78 10.17 -13.53
CA GLU A 61 -1.17 11.41 -12.87
C GLU A 61 -1.12 11.26 -11.35
N ARG A 62 -1.65 10.16 -10.82
CA ARG A 62 -1.62 9.87 -9.39
C ARG A 62 -0.18 9.78 -8.85
N ILE A 63 0.71 9.09 -9.55
CA ILE A 63 2.13 8.99 -9.15
C ILE A 63 2.79 10.35 -9.17
N LYS A 64 2.63 11.13 -10.26
CA LYS A 64 3.22 12.46 -10.35
C LYS A 64 2.74 13.39 -9.26
N GLN A 65 1.44 13.41 -8.99
CA GLN A 65 0.87 14.25 -7.96
C GLN A 65 1.47 13.91 -6.60
N TYR A 66 1.45 12.62 -6.23
CA TYR A 66 2.03 12.16 -4.97
C TYR A 66 3.52 12.51 -4.84
N GLU A 67 4.34 12.20 -5.84
CA GLU A 67 5.79 12.43 -5.78
C GLU A 67 6.12 13.93 -5.75
N LEU A 68 5.38 14.77 -6.49
CA LEU A 68 5.57 16.23 -6.45
C LEU A 68 5.14 16.82 -5.11
N GLU A 69 4.04 16.36 -4.53
CA GLU A 69 3.53 16.85 -3.24
C GLU A 69 4.43 16.44 -2.06
N ASN A 70 5.00 15.23 -2.08
CA ASN A 70 5.80 14.70 -0.98
C ASN A 70 7.32 14.94 -1.14
N TYR A 71 7.83 14.93 -2.37
CA TYR A 71 9.28 14.98 -2.65
C TYR A 71 9.70 16.18 -3.51
N GLY A 72 8.74 16.87 -4.16
CA GLY A 72 9.03 18.00 -5.05
C GLY A 72 9.66 17.61 -6.39
N VAL A 73 9.82 16.32 -6.65
CA VAL A 73 10.41 15.77 -7.88
C VAL A 73 9.66 14.52 -8.31
N ILE A 74 9.68 14.23 -9.61
CA ILE A 74 9.18 12.96 -10.16
C ILE A 74 10.38 12.01 -10.28
N ASP A 75 10.34 10.87 -9.60
CA ASP A 75 11.41 9.86 -9.60
C ASP A 75 11.03 8.59 -10.38
N THR A 76 9.74 8.26 -10.45
CA THR A 76 9.28 7.06 -11.14
C THR A 76 9.60 7.09 -12.65
N ASP A 77 10.31 6.06 -13.13
CA ASP A 77 10.49 5.80 -14.56
C ASP A 77 9.21 5.24 -15.17
N PHE A 78 8.41 6.13 -15.79
CA PHE A 78 7.16 5.76 -16.47
C PHE A 78 7.34 4.89 -17.72
N SER A 79 8.57 4.66 -18.20
CA SER A 79 8.85 3.71 -19.27
C SER A 79 8.95 2.26 -18.78
N ASP A 80 9.11 2.06 -17.47
CA ASP A 80 9.14 0.76 -16.83
C ASP A 80 7.80 0.46 -16.13
N PRO A 81 6.96 -0.43 -16.68
CA PRO A 81 5.67 -0.78 -16.07
C PRO A 81 5.82 -1.43 -14.70
N VAL A 82 6.95 -2.08 -14.39
CA VAL A 82 7.21 -2.62 -13.05
C VAL A 82 7.38 -1.46 -12.06
N ARG A 83 8.11 -0.40 -12.43
CA ARG A 83 8.24 0.81 -11.60
C ARG A 83 6.89 1.48 -11.40
N VAL A 84 6.12 1.67 -12.47
CA VAL A 84 4.78 2.26 -12.39
C VAL A 84 3.87 1.46 -11.45
N ALA A 85 3.85 0.14 -11.58
CA ALA A 85 3.03 -0.72 -10.72
C ALA A 85 3.44 -0.62 -9.24
N ASN A 86 4.74 -0.72 -8.94
CA ASN A 86 5.20 -0.66 -7.55
C ASN A 86 5.01 0.73 -6.93
N SER A 87 5.25 1.82 -7.67
CA SER A 87 4.96 3.19 -7.20
C SER A 87 3.47 3.40 -6.95
N LEU A 88 2.60 2.92 -7.85
CA LEU A 88 1.16 3.00 -7.66
C LEU A 88 0.71 2.22 -6.42
N TRP A 89 1.25 1.01 -6.22
CA TRP A 89 0.95 0.17 -5.07
C TRP A 89 1.36 0.83 -3.75
N HIS A 90 2.60 1.35 -3.69
CA HIS A 90 3.10 2.13 -2.56
C HIS A 90 2.16 3.28 -2.19
N ILE A 91 1.75 4.09 -3.17
CA ILE A 91 0.85 5.23 -2.95
C ILE A 91 -0.50 4.77 -2.40
N ILE A 92 -1.04 3.65 -2.88
CA ILE A 92 -2.31 3.12 -2.37
C ILE A 92 -2.13 2.66 -0.92
N GLY A 93 -1.07 1.92 -0.62
CA GLY A 93 -0.73 1.50 0.74
C GLY A 93 -0.59 2.67 1.71
N TYR A 94 0.19 3.69 1.34
CA TYR A 94 0.35 4.93 2.09
C TYR A 94 -1.00 5.54 2.46
N ASN A 95 -1.87 5.75 1.46
CA ASN A 95 -3.18 6.36 1.68
C ASN A 95 -4.07 5.51 2.62
N VAL A 96 -4.02 4.17 2.49
CA VAL A 96 -4.79 3.29 3.36
C VAL A 96 -4.29 3.38 4.81
N ILE A 97 -2.98 3.39 5.03
CA ILE A 97 -2.42 3.54 6.38
C ILE A 97 -2.83 4.88 7.01
N GLN A 98 -2.78 5.98 6.25
CA GLN A 98 -3.19 7.30 6.73
C GLN A 98 -4.68 7.39 7.07
N ASP A 99 -5.51 6.58 6.41
CA ASP A 99 -6.96 6.54 6.64
C ASP A 99 -7.38 5.65 7.83
N LEU A 100 -6.47 4.85 8.41
CA LEU A 100 -6.77 3.97 9.55
C LEU A 100 -6.61 4.76 10.86
N GLU A 101 -7.71 5.01 11.55
CA GLU A 101 -7.73 5.83 12.77
C GLU A 101 -6.90 5.19 13.89
N THR A 102 -7.02 3.88 14.06
CA THR A 102 -6.26 3.14 15.09
C THR A 102 -4.75 3.19 14.86
N LEU A 103 -4.30 3.14 13.60
CA LEU A 103 -2.88 3.29 13.29
C LEU A 103 -2.38 4.71 13.55
N SER A 104 -3.20 5.73 13.34
CA SER A 104 -2.86 7.12 13.69
C SER A 104 -2.62 7.26 15.20
N GLU A 105 -3.47 6.63 16.02
CA GLU A 105 -3.31 6.63 17.47
C GLU A 105 -2.05 5.89 17.92
N PHE A 106 -1.71 4.77 17.26
CA PHE A 106 -0.55 3.95 17.62
C PHE A 106 0.73 4.30 16.85
N TRP A 107 0.74 5.36 16.05
CA TRP A 107 1.83 5.65 15.10
C TRP A 107 3.24 5.61 15.74
N ASN A 108 3.37 6.16 16.94
CA ASN A 108 4.64 6.25 17.67
C ASN A 108 4.91 5.04 18.60
N ASP A 109 4.07 4.02 18.54
CA ASP A 109 4.16 2.85 19.41
C ASP A 109 4.72 1.63 18.66
N ASP A 110 5.32 0.72 19.44
CA ASP A 110 5.59 -0.63 18.98
C ASP A 110 4.31 -1.47 18.94
N ALA A 111 4.22 -2.32 17.92
CA ALA A 111 3.13 -3.26 17.75
C ALA A 111 3.10 -4.31 18.88
N THR A 112 1.89 -4.57 19.38
CA THR A 112 1.63 -5.64 20.34
C THR A 112 0.47 -6.48 19.84
N ILE A 113 0.30 -7.69 20.39
CA ILE A 113 -0.82 -8.56 20.00
C ILE A 113 -2.17 -7.86 20.19
N ASP A 114 -2.34 -7.11 21.28
CA ASP A 114 -3.62 -6.44 21.57
C ASP A 114 -3.86 -5.25 20.63
N LYS A 115 -2.84 -4.38 20.43
CA LYS A 115 -2.95 -3.27 19.46
C LYS A 115 -3.17 -3.76 18.03
N ASN A 116 -2.49 -4.83 17.62
CA ASN A 116 -2.70 -5.44 16.29
C ASN A 116 -4.15 -5.90 16.13
N ARG A 117 -4.77 -6.48 17.17
CA ARG A 117 -6.18 -6.90 17.12
C ARG A 117 -7.12 -5.72 16.94
N GLU A 118 -6.82 -4.57 17.55
CA GLU A 118 -7.63 -3.35 17.39
C GLU A 118 -7.58 -2.83 15.95
N VAL A 119 -6.38 -2.75 15.37
CA VAL A 119 -6.22 -2.37 13.95
C VAL A 119 -6.89 -3.37 13.02
N ILE A 120 -6.76 -4.68 13.28
CA ILE A 120 -7.42 -5.72 12.48
C ILE A 120 -8.95 -5.58 12.56
N ALA A 121 -9.52 -5.27 13.72
CA ALA A 121 -10.95 -5.09 13.88
C ALA A 121 -11.47 -3.88 13.08
N GLU A 122 -10.74 -2.77 13.05
CA GLU A 122 -11.05 -1.63 12.18
C GLU A 122 -11.03 -2.05 10.71
N ILE A 123 -9.96 -2.75 10.28
CA ILE A 123 -9.82 -3.24 8.90
C ILE A 123 -10.99 -4.15 8.51
N GLU A 124 -11.39 -5.09 9.38
CA GLU A 124 -12.52 -5.98 9.13
C GLU A 124 -13.83 -5.20 8.93
N GLY A 125 -14.07 -4.18 9.76
CA GLY A 125 -15.24 -3.30 9.60
C GLY A 125 -15.24 -2.45 8.32
N LEU A 126 -14.08 -2.25 7.69
CA LEU A 126 -13.94 -1.55 6.40
C LEU A 126 -14.04 -2.48 5.18
N LEU A 127 -13.95 -3.80 5.39
CA LEU A 127 -14.00 -4.81 4.33
C LEU A 127 -15.39 -5.44 4.15
N ASP A 128 -16.27 -5.31 5.13
CA ASP A 128 -17.68 -5.75 5.11
C ASP A 128 -18.59 -4.88 4.22
#